data_AF-A0A2M7DTE8-F1
#
_entry.id   AF-A0A2M7DTE8-F1
#
_cell.length_a   1.000
_cell.length_b   1.000
_cell.length_c   1.000
_cell.angle_alpha   90.00
_cell.angle_beta   90.00
_cell.angle_gamma   90.00
#
_symmetry.space_group_name_H-M   'P 1'
#
loop_
_entity.id
_entity.type
_entity.pdbx_description
1 polymer ?
#
loop_
_entity_poly.entity_id
_entity_poly.type
_entity_poly.pdbx_seq_one_letter_code
_entity_poly.pdbx_strand_id
1 'polypeptide(L)'
;MVNWEVVGACGIADRRTIPEGITKAKNAKLVAVMDVVAEEKVKSVAKKYGNVKYYTKEEDLVNDKNVQVIYIATPTNLHCP
;
A
#
# COMPACT_ATOMS: atom_id res chain seq x y z
N MET A 1 -11.07 2.69 13.27
CA MET A 1 -10.54 2.69 11.90
C MET A 1 -9.23 1.94 11.95
N VAL A 2 -9.04 0.93 11.11
CA VAL A 2 -7.78 0.19 11.00
C VAL A 2 -6.92 0.87 9.95
N ASN A 3 -5.65 1.12 10.25
CA ASN A 3 -4.71 1.74 9.33
C ASN A 3 -4.05 0.67 8.46
N TRP A 4 -4.40 0.70 7.18
CA TRP A 4 -3.93 -0.23 6.17
C TRP A 4 -2.81 0.37 5.34
N GLU A 5 -1.91 -0.51 4.94
CA GLU A 5 -0.91 -0.27 3.92
C GLU A 5 -0.97 -1.37 2.84
N VAL A 6 -0.41 -1.08 1.67
CA VAL A 6 -0.38 -1.98 0.50
C VAL A 6 1.04 -2.08 -0.07
N VAL A 7 1.63 -3.26 0.01
CA VAL A 7 2.89 -3.63 -0.68
C VAL A 7 2.59 -4.13 -2.09
N GLY A 8 3.34 -3.67 -3.09
CA GLY A 8 3.04 -3.93 -4.52
C GLY A 8 1.92 -3.04 -5.04
N ALA A 9 1.90 -1.78 -4.62
CA ALA A 9 0.79 -0.86 -4.80
C ALA A 9 0.52 -0.47 -6.27
N CYS A 10 1.51 -0.45 -7.15
CA CYS A 10 1.41 0.16 -8.48
C CYS A 10 0.69 -0.70 -9.53
N GLY A 11 0.41 -1.97 -9.23
CA GLY A 11 -0.16 -2.94 -10.16
C GLY A 11 -1.67 -3.14 -10.01
N ILE A 12 -2.06 -4.34 -9.60
CA ILE A 12 -3.48 -4.68 -9.39
C ILE A 12 -4.08 -3.89 -8.23
N ALA A 13 -3.28 -3.54 -7.22
CA ALA A 13 -3.78 -2.85 -6.04
C ALA A 13 -4.28 -1.43 -6.34
N ASP A 14 -3.54 -0.63 -7.14
CA ASP A 14 -4.01 0.68 -7.62
C ASP A 14 -5.29 0.58 -8.46
N ARG A 15 -5.44 -0.49 -9.25
CA ARG A 15 -6.59 -0.63 -10.14
C ARG A 15 -7.83 -1.19 -9.45
N ARG A 16 -7.66 -2.00 -8.40
CA ARG A 16 -8.75 -2.79 -7.80
C ARG A 16 -8.76 -2.73 -6.28
N THR A 17 -7.74 -3.28 -5.60
CA THR A 17 -7.76 -3.47 -4.14
C THR A 17 -7.98 -2.17 -3.37
N ILE A 18 -7.23 -1.13 -3.69
CA ILE A 18 -7.32 0.16 -3.01
C ILE A 18 -8.68 0.84 -3.28
N PRO A 19 -9.07 1.13 -4.54
CA PRO A 19 -10.28 1.91 -4.82
C PRO A 19 -11.59 1.14 -4.59
N GLU A 20 -11.59 -0.19 -4.69
CA GLU A 20 -12.81 -1.00 -4.54
C GLU A 20 -12.94 -1.58 -3.13
N GLY A 21 -11.83 -1.86 -2.45
CA GLY A 21 -11.81 -2.45 -1.12
C GLY A 21 -11.52 -1.43 -0.02
N ILE A 22 -10.24 -1.01 0.07
CA ILE A 22 -9.74 -0.26 1.24
C ILE A 22 -10.45 1.08 1.40
N THR A 23 -10.58 1.88 0.33
CA THR A 23 -11.17 3.22 0.42
C THR A 23 -12.69 3.21 0.63
N LYS A 24 -13.37 2.11 0.30
CA LYS A 24 -14.82 1.94 0.49
C LYS A 24 -15.18 1.32 1.84
N ALA A 25 -14.24 0.64 2.50
CA ALA A 25 -14.51 -0.03 3.76
C ALA A 25 -14.71 0.99 4.91
N LYS A 26 -15.81 0.86 5.64
CA LYS A 26 -16.17 1.78 6.75
C LYS A 26 -15.21 1.72 7.95
N ASN A 27 -14.39 0.68 8.01
CA ASN A 27 -13.47 0.40 9.11
C ASN A 27 -12.00 0.39 8.67
N ALA A 28 -11.67 0.80 7.44
CA ALA A 28 -10.29 0.88 6.95
C ALA A 28 -9.91 2.31 6.53
N LYS A 29 -8.64 2.64 6.73
CA LYS A 29 -8.01 3.85 6.21
C LYS A 29 -6.68 3.47 5.57
N LEU A 30 -6.51 3.80 4.29
CA LEU A 30 -5.19 3.71 3.65
C LEU A 30 -4.30 4.81 4.24
N VAL A 31 -3.15 4.43 4.81
CA VAL A 31 -2.20 5.38 5.41
C VAL A 31 -0.85 5.41 4.71
N ALA A 32 -0.55 4.36 3.96
CA ALA A 32 0.69 4.23 3.21
C ALA A 32 0.51 3.31 2.00
N VAL A 33 1.46 3.38 1.07
CA VAL A 33 1.63 2.45 -0.06
C VAL A 33 3.11 2.17 -0.28
N MET A 34 3.45 0.98 -0.76
CA MET A 34 4.82 0.59 -1.07
C MET A 34 4.90 -0.09 -2.43
N ASP A 35 5.93 0.26 -3.20
CA ASP A 35 6.31 -0.50 -4.39
C ASP A 35 7.81 -0.32 -4.68
N VAL A 36 8.44 -1.36 -5.22
CA VAL A 36 9.85 -1.34 -5.66
C VAL A 36 10.00 -0.82 -7.09
N VAL A 37 8.92 -0.83 -7.89
CA VAL A 37 8.95 -0.50 -9.31
C VAL A 37 8.82 1.00 -9.50
N ALA A 38 9.98 1.67 -9.50
CA ALA A 38 10.16 3.10 -9.77
C ALA A 38 9.42 4.04 -8.79
N GLU A 39 10.19 4.76 -7.98
CA GLU A 39 9.71 5.67 -6.94
C GLU A 39 8.60 6.64 -7.41
N GLU A 40 8.73 7.18 -8.62
CA GLU A 40 7.74 8.12 -9.17
C GLU A 40 6.35 7.49 -9.38
N LYS A 41 6.27 6.17 -9.63
CA LYS A 41 4.98 5.48 -9.75
C LYS A 41 4.30 5.35 -8.39
N VAL A 42 5.02 4.87 -7.37
CA VAL A 42 4.42 4.71 -6.03
C VAL A 42 4.05 6.06 -5.42
N LYS A 43 4.85 7.10 -5.68
CA LYS A 43 4.54 8.49 -5.31
C LYS A 43 3.28 9.02 -6.00
N SER A 44 3.07 8.67 -7.26
CA SER A 44 1.84 9.02 -7.99
C SER A 44 0.61 8.33 -7.41
N VAL A 45 0.72 7.04 -7.06
CA VAL A 45 -0.32 6.28 -6.37
C VAL A 45 -0.64 6.89 -5.01
N ALA A 46 0.38 7.23 -4.22
CA ALA A 46 0.21 7.87 -2.92
C ALA A 46 -0.54 9.21 -3.03
N LYS A 47 -0.19 10.03 -4.02
CA LYS A 47 -0.89 11.28 -4.33
C LYS A 47 -2.36 11.04 -4.72
N LYS A 48 -2.63 10.04 -5.58
CA LYS A 48 -3.98 9.67 -6.04
C LYS A 48 -4.91 9.34 -4.87
N TYR A 49 -4.40 8.72 -3.81
CA TYR A 49 -5.22 8.29 -2.66
C TYR A 49 -5.16 9.23 -1.45
N GLY A 50 -5.00 10.54 -1.70
CA GLY A 50 -5.05 11.55 -0.64
C GLY A 50 -3.71 11.90 -0.03
N ASN A 51 -2.63 11.76 -0.81
CA ASN A 51 -1.27 12.10 -0.41
C ASN A 51 -0.80 11.33 0.84
N VAL A 52 -1.08 10.02 0.84
CA VAL A 52 -0.61 9.09 1.88
C VAL A 52 0.92 8.95 1.84
N LYS A 53 1.53 8.33 2.85
CA LYS A 53 2.97 8.04 2.80
C LYS A 53 3.27 7.04 1.68
N TYR A 54 4.47 7.11 1.11
CA TYR A 54 4.97 6.08 0.21
C TYR A 54 6.32 5.56 0.68
N TYR A 55 6.59 4.30 0.34
CA TYR A 55 7.85 3.63 0.62
C TYR A 55 8.35 2.92 -0.63
N THR A 56 9.67 2.74 -0.71
CA THR A 56 10.33 1.94 -1.75
C THR A 56 11.06 0.73 -1.19
N LYS A 57 11.02 0.56 0.14
CA LYS A 57 11.64 -0.52 0.90
C LYS A 57 10.69 -1.05 1.96
N GLU A 58 10.71 -2.36 2.17
CA GLU A 58 9.80 -3.05 3.09
C GLU A 58 10.17 -2.75 4.54
N GLU A 59 11.47 -2.54 4.84
CA GLU A 59 11.94 -2.25 6.19
C GLU A 59 11.42 -0.90 6.71
N ASP A 60 11.37 0.12 5.85
CA ASP A 60 10.86 1.44 6.23
C ASP A 60 9.37 1.38 6.57
N LEU A 61 8.63 0.54 5.84
CA LEU A 61 7.22 0.27 6.04
C LEU A 61 6.95 -0.46 7.36
N VAL A 62 7.62 -1.60 7.58
CA VAL A 62 7.37 -2.47 8.74
C VAL A 62 7.66 -1.73 10.05
N ASN A 63 8.54 -0.73 10.00
CA ASN A 63 8.87 0.13 11.13
C ASN A 63 7.91 1.33 11.32
N ASP A 64 6.94 1.57 10.41
CA ASP A 64 5.94 2.63 10.59
C ASP A 64 4.88 2.22 11.63
N LYS A 65 5.01 2.77 12.83
CA LYS A 65 4.06 2.58 13.95
C LYS A 65 2.63 3.01 13.64
N ASN A 66 2.40 3.78 12.56
CA ASN A 66 1.06 4.16 12.13
C ASN A 66 0.36 3.05 11.32
N VAL A 67 1.10 2.06 10.79
CA VAL A 67 0.56 0.92 10.04
C VAL A 67 0.12 -0.18 11.00
N GLN A 68 -1.10 -0.70 10.81
CA GLN A 68 -1.65 -1.77 11.64
C GLN A 68 -1.86 -3.08 10.87
N VAL A 69 -2.10 -2.99 9.56
CA VAL A 69 -2.32 -4.13 8.66
C VAL A 69 -1.63 -3.85 7.33
N ILE A 70 -0.96 -4.87 6.79
CA ILE A 70 -0.31 -4.85 5.49
C ILE A 70 -1.07 -5.76 4.54
N TYR A 71 -1.46 -5.25 3.38
CA TYR A 71 -1.97 -6.04 2.26
C TYR A 71 -0.83 -6.32 1.28
N ILE A 72 -0.56 -7.60 1.01
CA ILE A 72 0.52 -8.04 0.12
C ILE A 72 -0.04 -8.28 -1.29
N ALA A 73 0.30 -7.40 -2.23
CA ALA A 73 -0.10 -7.47 -3.64
C ALA A 73 1.06 -7.84 -4.59
N THR A 74 2.14 -8.42 -4.05
CA THR A 74 3.33 -8.85 -4.79
C THR A 74 3.07 -10.16 -5.55
N PRO A 75 3.95 -10.55 -6.50
CA PRO A 75 3.95 -11.90 -7.07
C PRO A 75 3.88 -12.99 -5.99
N THR A 76 3.12 -14.06 -6.24
CA THR A 76 2.82 -15.12 -5.25
C THR A 76 4.07 -15.75 -4.64
N ASN A 77 5.14 -15.92 -5.43
CA ASN A 77 6.41 -16.49 -4.98
C ASN A 77 7.18 -15.58 -3.99
N LEU A 78 6.69 -14.37 -3.72
CA LEU A 78 7.25 -13.43 -2.74
C LEU A 78 6.38 -13.29 -1.49
N HIS A 79 5.24 -14.00 -1.38
CA HIS A 79 4.36 -13.90 -0.21
C HIS A 79 4.93 -14.61 1.02
N CYS A 80 5.63 -15.71 0.79
CA CYS A 80 6.21 -16.56 1.82
C CYS A 80 7.62 -16.97 1.37
N PRO A 81 8.63 -16.84 2.23
CA PRO A 81 9.99 -17.30 1.96
C PRO A 81 10.08 -18.83 1.85
#